data_AF-A0A959F3M4-F1
#
_entry.id   AF-A0A959F3M4-F1
#
_cell.length_a   1.000
_cell.length_b   1.000
_cell.length_c   1.000
_cell.angle_alpha   90.00
_cell.angle_beta   90.00
_cell.angle_gamma   90.00
#
_symmetry.space_group_name_H-M   'P 1'
#
loop_
_entity.id
_entity.type
_entity.pdbx_description
1 polymer ?
#
loop_
_entity_poly.entity_id
_entity_poly.type
_entity_poly.pdbx_seq_one_letter_code
_entity_poly.pdbx_strand_id
1 'polypeptide(L)' 'MKDETAQLNELLSYCRSAQKGYHTAADQVDDPILQSRFEKYGLQHGEFAYELEQQLLILGEQPENQANITAEA' A
#
# COMPACT_ATOMS: atom_id res chain seq x y z
N MET A 1 17.22 10.95 10.59
CA MET A 1 17.74 10.13 9.48
C MET A 1 17.35 8.66 9.57
N LYS A 2 18.01 7.77 10.35
CA LYS A 2 17.59 6.33 10.39
C LYS A 2 16.14 6.11 10.82
N ASP A 3 15.63 6.95 11.73
CA ASP A 3 14.25 6.87 12.21
C ASP A 3 13.23 7.32 11.14
N GLU A 4 13.58 8.34 10.36
CA GLU A 4 12.70 8.88 9.32
C GLU A 4 12.57 7.89 8.15
N THR A 5 13.66 7.25 7.74
CA THR A 5 13.64 6.25 6.66
C THR A 5 12.94 4.97 7.10
N ALA A 6 13.05 4.58 8.37
CA ALA A 6 12.28 3.49 8.95
C ALA A 6 10.76 3.79 8.94
N GLN A 7 10.36 5.00 9.35
CA GLN A 7 8.96 5.43 9.31
C GLN A 7 8.39 5.47 7.89
N LEU A 8 9.18 5.91 6.91
CA LEU A 8 8.78 5.90 5.50
C LEU A 8 8.60 4.47 4.96
N ASN A 9 9.49 3.55 5.33
CA ASN A 9 9.35 2.13 4.98
C ASN A 9 8.13 1.48 5.65
N GLU A 10 7.85 1.82 6.91
CA GLU A 10 6.65 1.34 7.61
C GLU A 10 5.38 1.84 6.90
N LEU A 11 5.33 3.12 6.55
CA LEU A 11 4.21 3.70 5.80
C LEU A 11 4.05 3.09 4.41
N LEU A 12 5.17 2.82 3.72
CA LEU A 12 5.17 2.11 2.44
C LEU A 12 4.52 0.72 2.60
N SER A 13 4.90 -0.03 3.62
CA SER A 13 4.32 -1.34 3.92
C SER A 13 2.80 -1.25 4.15
N TYR A 14 2.35 -0.26 4.94
CA TYR A 14 0.91 -0.03 5.14
C TYR A 14 0.18 0.30 3.84
N CYS A 15 0.73 1.18 2.99
CA CYS A 15 0.12 1.50 1.70
C CYS A 15 0.04 0.27 0.78
N ARG A 16 1.07 -0.58 0.74
CA ARG A 16 1.06 -1.83 -0.05
C ARG A 16 0.05 -2.84 0.49
N SER A 17 -0.04 -2.98 1.82
CA SER A 17 -1.05 -3.84 2.46
C SER A 17 -2.47 -3.35 2.20
N ALA A 18 -2.71 -2.05 2.33
CA ALA A 18 -4.02 -1.46 2.10
C ALA A 18 -4.41 -1.52 0.61
N GLN A 19 -3.47 -1.26 -0.32
CA GLN A 19 -3.67 -1.49 -1.75
C GLN A 19 -4.19 -2.91 -2.00
N LYS A 20 -3.48 -3.93 -1.49
CA LYS A 20 -3.91 -5.32 -1.67
C LYS A 20 -5.24 -5.62 -0.98
N GLY A 21 -5.46 -5.13 0.24
CA GLY A 21 -6.71 -5.31 0.98
C GLY A 21 -7.91 -4.76 0.22
N TYR A 22 -7.79 -3.58 -0.39
CA TYR A 22 -8.84 -3.01 -1.23
C TYR A 22 -9.08 -3.80 -2.51
N HIS A 23 -8.04 -4.29 -3.19
CA HIS A 23 -8.23 -5.16 -4.36
C HIS A 23 -8.93 -6.47 -3.96
N THR A 24 -8.51 -7.11 -2.87
CA THR A 24 -9.19 -8.30 -2.34
C THR A 24 -10.65 -8.01 -2.01
N ALA A 25 -10.96 -6.86 -1.39
CA ALA A 25 -12.33 -6.49 -1.08
C ALA A 25 -13.15 -6.23 -2.35
N ALA A 26 -12.58 -5.59 -3.38
CA ALA A 26 -13.22 -5.40 -4.67
C ALA A 26 -13.58 -6.73 -5.35
N ASP A 27 -12.70 -7.74 -5.26
CA ASP A 27 -12.93 -9.07 -5.84
C ASP A 27 -14.03 -9.88 -5.14
N GLN A 28 -14.42 -9.51 -3.91
CA GLN A 28 -15.36 -10.27 -3.08
C GLN A 28 -16.75 -9.62 -2.96
N VAL A 29 -16.96 -8.42 -3.49
CA VAL A 29 -18.24 -7.71 -3.40
C VAL A 29 -19.02 -7.78 -4.70
N ASP A 30 -20.32 -8.04 -4.59
CA ASP A 30 -21.23 -8.07 -5.74
C ASP A 30 -21.80 -6.68 -6.11
N ASP A 31 -21.73 -5.71 -5.18
CA ASP A 31 -22.23 -4.35 -5.42
C ASP A 31 -21.24 -3.59 -6.33
N PRO A 32 -21.65 -3.17 -7.54
CA PRO A 32 -20.74 -2.54 -8.51
C PRO A 32 -20.25 -1.16 -8.07
N ILE A 33 -21.01 -0.44 -7.24
CA ILE A 33 -20.59 0.85 -6.68
C ILE A 33 -19.51 0.61 -5.62
N LEU A 34 -19.67 -0.43 -4.80
CA LEU A 34 -18.69 -0.80 -3.78
C LEU A 34 -17.40 -1.33 -4.41
N GLN A 35 -17.51 -2.19 -5.43
CA GLN A 35 -16.38 -2.68 -6.21
C GLN A 35 -15.55 -1.50 -6.76
N SER A 36 -16.19 -0.59 -7.51
CA SER A 36 -15.52 0.57 -8.10
C SER A 36 -14.86 1.48 -7.05
N ARG A 37 -15.49 1.63 -5.87
CA ARG A 37 -14.93 2.40 -4.77
C ARG A 37 -13.68 1.75 -4.20
N PHE A 38 -13.67 0.44 -4.01
CA PHE A 38 -12.51 -0.29 -3.53
C PHE A 38 -11.37 -0.28 -4.55
N GLU A 39 -11.64 -0.47 -5.83
CA GLU A 39 -10.63 -0.32 -6.90
C GLU A 39 -9.98 1.06 -6.86
N LYS A 40 -10.79 2.12 -6.69
CA LYS A 40 -10.28 3.50 -6.58
C LYS A 40 -9.36 3.69 -5.37
N TYR A 41 -9.73 3.17 -4.20
CA TYR A 41 -8.89 3.27 -3.01
C TYR A 41 -7.62 2.43 -3.12
N GLY A 42 -7.70 1.26 -3.74
CA GLY A 42 -6.56 0.43 -4.07
C GLY A 42 -5.56 1.18 -4.95
N LEU A 43 -6.04 1.85 -6.01
CA LEU A 43 -5.20 2.66 -6.88
C LEU A 43 -4.52 3.81 -6.13
N GLN A 44 -5.28 4.57 -5.32
CA GLN A 44 -4.76 5.69 -4.53
C GLN A 44 -3.62 5.27 -3.60
N HIS A 45 -3.73 4.11 -2.94
CA HIS A 45 -2.66 3.60 -2.09
C HIS A 45 -1.46 3.05 -2.88
N GLY A 46 -1.68 2.57 -4.10
CA GLY A 46 -0.59 2.26 -5.03
C GLY A 46 0.22 3.50 -5.43
N GLU A 47 -0.45 4.64 -5.63
CA GLU A 47 0.19 5.93 -5.93
C GLU A 47 1.04 6.41 -4.74
N PHE A 48 0.50 6.37 -3.52
CA PHE A 48 1.25 6.74 -2.31
C PHE A 48 2.47 5.84 -2.10
N ALA A 49 2.31 4.52 -2.28
CA ALA A 49 3.42 3.58 -2.17
C ALA A 49 4.53 3.89 -3.19
N TYR A 50 4.17 4.23 -4.43
CA TYR A 50 5.14 4.62 -5.45
C TYR A 50 5.93 5.87 -5.04
N GLU A 51 5.26 6.91 -4.53
CA GLU A 51 5.93 8.13 -4.07
C GLU A 51 6.89 7.87 -2.90
N LEU A 52 6.48 7.02 -1.94
CA LEU A 52 7.31 6.63 -0.80
C LEU A 52 8.55 5.83 -1.23
N GLU A 53 8.39 4.91 -2.19
CA GLU A 53 9.50 4.17 -2.80
C GLU A 53 10.52 5.13 -3.45
N GLN A 54 10.05 6.10 -4.23
CA GLN A 54 10.94 7.10 -4.83
C GLN A 54 11.67 7.91 -3.76
N GLN A 55 10.98 8.30 -2.69
CA GLN A 55 11.60 9.08 -1.61
C GLN A 55 12.69 8.28 -0.88
N LEU A 56 12.47 6.99 -0.60
CA LEU A 56 13.47 6.11 0.01
C LEU A 56 14.70 5.93 -0.89
N LEU A 57 14.51 5.76 -2.20
CA LEU A 57 15.60 5.69 -3.17
C LEU A 57 16.41 6.98 -3.22
N ILE A 58 15.76 8.15 -3.18
CA ILE A 58 16.42 9.47 -3.12
C ILE A 58 17.27 9.60 -1.85
N LEU A 59 16.83 9.00 -0.74
CA LEU A 59 17.54 9.01 0.54
C LEU A 59 18.66 7.95 0.64
N GLY A 60 18.86 7.16 -0.42
CA GLY A 60 19.89 6.11 -0.48
C GLY A 60 19.51 4.82 0.25
N GLU A 61 18.24 4.65 0.60
CA GLU A 61 17.72 3.45 1.25
C GLU A 61 17.14 2.48 0.21
N GLN A 62 17.02 1.20 0.58
CA GLN A 62 16.32 0.20 -0.21
C GLN A 62 14.88 0.06 0.31
N PRO A 63 13.85 0.30 -0.53
CA PRO A 63 12.47 0.15 -0.11
C PRO A 63 12.11 -1.30 0.23
N GLU A 64 11.40 -1.49 1.33
CA GLU A 64 10.81 -2.78 1.68
C GLU A 64 9.41 -2.92 1.07
N ASN A 65 9.33 -3.59 -0.08
CA ASN A 65 8.08 -3.70 -0.86
C ASN A 65 7.12 -4.81 -0.38
N GLN A 66 7.31 -5.35 0.82
CA GLN A 66 6.49 -6.46 1.31
C GLN A 66 5.17 -5.94 1.91
N ALA A 67 4.05 -6.32 1.27
CA ALA A 67 2.73 -6.19 1.87
C ALA A 67 2.63 -7.15 3.06
N ASN A 68 2.53 -6.60 4.26
CA ASN A 68 2.31 -7.37 5.47
C ASN A 68 0.80 -7.56 5.67
N ILE A 69 0.28 -8.67 5.17
CA ILE A 69 -1.11 -9.09 5.35
C ILE A 69 -1.05 -10.38 6.12
N THR A 70 -1.14 -10.27 7.44
CA THR A 70 -1.68 -11.34 8.26
C THR A 70 -3.16 -11.46 7.91
N ALA A 71 -3.46 -12.24 6.87
CA ALA A 71 -4.81 -12.75 6.66
C ALA A 71 -5.00 -13.90 7.64
N GLU A 72 -5.37 -13.60 8.89
CA GLU A 72 -6.04 -14.60 9.72
C GLU A 72 -7.50 -14.64 9.25
N ALA A 73 -7.84 -15.77 8.62
CA ALA A 73 -9.16 -16.11 8.13
C ALA A 73 -10.10 -16.57 9.26
#